data_AF-A0A4P6URE3-F1
#
_entry.id   AF-A0A4P6URE3-F1
#
_cell.length_a   1.000
_cell.length_b   1.000
_cell.length_c   1.000
_cell.angle_alpha   90.00
_cell.angle_beta   90.00
_cell.angle_gamma   90.00
#
_symmetry.space_group_name_H-M   'P 1'
#
loop_
_entity.id
_entity.type
_entity.pdbx_description
1 polymer ?
#
loop_
_entity_poly.entity_id
_entity_poly.type
_entity_poly.pdbx_seq_one_letter_code
_entity_poly.pdbx_strand_id
1 'polypeptide(L)'
;MIRKEGDSMSKVLGLDIGISSVGWGIIDTETMEIIDAGVRLFEEATRNANEERRGFRGSRRLKRRRNHRLERVKNLFEEYGIPTNSIGTGNPYEIRCKALKEKVSLEELAIGLYHIVKRRGTVLDAPLEEETTAGELSTKEQLKRNSKELETKYVCEIQMERLQKGLVRSHENRFRTEDYVKEAKAILNRQAQFYQEINDEFIEKYIDLVQRRRAYYEGPGSEKSPTIYGRFFIKNGELQEMSMIEKMRGKCSYFPEEPRIAKMSFTAELFDLLNGDLNKLRVNGEYLTEEDKVYIVEEIVKKGQKVTIDRILKYKGLPKDTYVSGYRVDLKKNQPSFTEFKGYKRILKAVKENDLPKEILDNVELLDEISEILTAEKSYKRREHDIKEALEKYSTFDERTKNNIINALKEITEFKGYHSLSKRAIQLILPDLWKTNKNQMELFSELGLEGKRYKNISNGKNIKFDDSAILSTVAKRAHREAIKIVNKVREVYGELDSIVIETAREKNSEEAQQRYGR
;
A
#
# COMPACT_ATOMS: atom_id res chain seq x y z
N MET A 1 37.94 -33.83 -2.53
CA MET A 1 39.21 -33.28 -3.03
C MET A 1 40.19 -33.28 -1.88
N ILE A 2 41.26 -34.05 -2.01
CA ILE A 2 42.30 -34.23 -0.99
C ILE A 2 43.15 -32.95 -0.99
N ARG A 3 43.22 -32.27 0.16
CA ARG A 3 44.02 -31.05 0.36
C ARG A 3 45.50 -31.43 0.34
N LYS A 4 46.32 -30.70 -0.44
CA LYS A 4 47.78 -30.75 -0.31
C LYS A 4 48.19 -29.88 0.88
N GLU A 5 49.04 -30.41 1.74
CA GLU A 5 49.72 -29.65 2.80
C GLU A 5 50.57 -28.55 2.17
N GLY A 6 50.35 -27.29 2.59
CA GLY A 6 51.13 -26.11 2.17
C GLY A 6 50.32 -24.89 1.71
N ASP A 7 49.02 -25.00 1.49
CA ASP A 7 48.17 -23.87 1.06
C ASP A 7 47.42 -23.31 2.28
N SER A 8 48.09 -22.48 3.10
CA SER A 8 47.39 -21.71 4.13
C SER A 8 46.57 -20.64 3.42
N MET A 9 45.25 -20.63 3.65
CA MET A 9 44.43 -19.49 3.23
C MET A 9 44.75 -18.35 4.19
N SER A 10 45.75 -17.55 3.86
CA SER A 10 46.15 -16.33 4.57
C SER A 10 45.55 -15.06 3.93
N LYS A 11 44.78 -15.20 2.85
CA LYS A 11 44.33 -14.03 2.06
C LYS A 11 43.03 -13.45 2.60
N VAL A 12 43.02 -12.15 2.88
CA VAL A 12 41.85 -11.40 3.33
C VAL A 12 41.49 -10.31 2.33
N LEU A 13 40.21 -10.26 1.96
CA LEU A 13 39.66 -9.23 1.07
C LEU A 13 38.96 -8.15 1.91
N GLY A 14 39.44 -6.92 1.82
CA GLY A 14 38.72 -5.73 2.28
C GLY A 14 37.83 -5.19 1.15
N LEU A 15 36.60 -4.81 1.48
CA LEU A 15 35.67 -4.11 0.60
C LEU A 15 35.18 -2.84 1.27
N ASP A 16 35.32 -1.71 0.57
CA ASP A 16 34.69 -0.45 0.93
C ASP A 16 33.55 -0.16 -0.06
N ILE A 17 32.30 -0.40 0.36
CA ILE A 17 31.12 -0.28 -0.49
C ILE A 17 30.52 1.12 -0.34
N GLY A 18 30.86 1.97 -1.30
CA GLY A 18 30.31 3.31 -1.48
C GLY A 18 29.06 3.37 -2.36
N ILE A 19 28.58 4.60 -2.58
CA ILE A 19 27.37 4.91 -3.37
C ILE A 19 27.61 4.77 -4.87
N SER A 20 28.81 5.12 -5.33
CA SER A 20 29.25 5.14 -6.74
C SER A 20 30.61 4.46 -6.96
N SER A 21 31.17 3.88 -5.91
CA SER A 21 32.45 3.19 -5.92
C SER A 21 32.41 1.96 -5.03
N VAL A 22 33.16 0.93 -5.39
CA VAL A 22 33.55 -0.14 -4.45
C VAL A 22 35.06 -0.23 -4.47
N GLY A 23 35.69 0.16 -3.37
CA GLY A 23 37.11 -0.09 -3.13
C GLY A 23 37.33 -1.54 -2.74
N TRP A 24 38.41 -2.15 -3.19
CA TRP A 24 38.79 -3.49 -2.80
C TRP A 24 40.30 -3.61 -2.63
N GLY A 25 40.73 -4.43 -1.68
CA GLY A 25 42.13 -4.71 -1.43
C GLY A 25 42.32 -6.09 -0.85
N ILE A 26 43.39 -6.77 -1.25
CA ILE A 26 43.73 -8.10 -0.78
C ILE A 26 45.05 -8.00 -0.03
N ILE A 27 45.06 -8.51 1.20
CA ILE A 27 46.26 -8.64 2.01
C ILE A 27 46.51 -10.10 2.33
N ASP A 28 47.78 -10.47 2.43
CA ASP A 28 48.21 -11.73 3.02
C ASP A 28 48.43 -11.50 4.53
N THR A 29 47.77 -12.28 5.39
CA THR A 29 47.81 -12.08 6.85
C THR A 29 49.04 -12.66 7.52
N GLU A 30 49.82 -13.50 6.83
CA GLU A 30 51.06 -14.05 7.35
C GLU A 30 52.23 -13.10 7.07
N THR A 31 52.30 -12.60 5.84
CA THR A 31 53.36 -11.69 5.39
C THR A 31 53.03 -10.22 5.62
N MET A 32 51.75 -9.90 5.84
CA MET A 32 51.21 -8.53 5.92
C MET A 32 51.43 -7.71 4.63
N GLU A 33 51.69 -8.38 3.50
CA GLU A 33 51.88 -7.75 2.20
C GLU A 33 50.53 -7.47 1.51
N ILE A 34 50.47 -6.34 0.81
CA ILE A 34 49.35 -6.01 -0.08
C ILE A 34 49.54 -6.78 -1.38
N ILE A 35 48.67 -7.73 -1.65
CA ILE A 35 48.71 -8.54 -2.87
C ILE A 35 48.22 -7.71 -4.06
N ASP A 36 47.07 -7.05 -3.91
CA ASP A 36 46.48 -6.21 -4.96
C ASP A 36 45.43 -5.27 -4.37
N ALA A 37 45.16 -4.16 -5.04
CA ALA A 37 44.11 -3.22 -4.66
C ALA A 37 43.56 -2.48 -5.88
N GLY A 38 42.29 -2.11 -5.81
CA GLY A 38 41.65 -1.35 -6.87
C GLY A 38 40.34 -0.70 -6.45
N VAL A 39 39.77 0.07 -7.37
CA VAL A 39 38.49 0.72 -7.17
C VAL A 39 37.62 0.48 -8.40
N ARG A 40 36.40 0.00 -8.17
CA ARG A 40 35.37 -0.12 -9.20
C ARG A 40 34.46 1.08 -9.14
N LEU A 41 34.52 1.94 -10.15
CA LEU A 41 33.60 3.07 -10.31
C LEU A 41 32.36 2.66 -11.12
N PHE A 42 31.21 3.19 -10.74
CA PHE A 42 29.96 3.04 -11.47
C PHE A 42 29.06 4.26 -11.26
N GLU A 43 28.19 4.53 -12.22
CA GLU A 43 27.17 5.55 -12.04
C GLU A 43 26.29 5.21 -10.83
N GLU A 44 25.99 6.20 -10.00
CA GLU A 44 24.99 6.03 -8.95
C GLU A 44 23.66 5.61 -9.59
N ALA A 45 23.00 4.59 -9.02
CA ALA A 45 21.67 4.21 -9.48
C ALA A 45 20.64 5.24 -9.01
N THR A 46 20.55 6.38 -9.71
CA THR A 46 19.67 7.48 -9.31
C THR A 46 18.24 6.96 -9.18
N ARG A 47 17.65 7.17 -8.00
CA ARG A 47 16.22 6.94 -7.76
C ARG A 47 15.37 7.70 -8.78
N ASN A 48 15.89 8.86 -9.21
CA ASN A 48 15.27 9.80 -10.13
C ASN A 48 14.95 9.19 -11.51
N ALA A 49 15.84 8.41 -12.13
CA ALA A 49 15.59 7.89 -13.49
C ALA A 49 14.34 6.99 -13.57
N ASN A 50 14.12 6.12 -12.58
CA ASN A 50 12.94 5.28 -12.51
C ASN A 50 11.66 6.06 -12.16
N GLU A 51 11.80 7.09 -11.35
CA GLU A 51 10.73 8.00 -10.96
C GLU A 51 10.30 8.88 -12.14
N GLU A 52 11.23 9.46 -12.89
CA GLU A 52 11.00 10.19 -14.13
C GLU A 52 10.32 9.31 -15.18
N ARG A 53 10.85 8.09 -15.42
CA ARG A 53 10.22 7.13 -16.33
C ARG A 53 8.78 6.82 -15.91
N ARG A 54 8.51 6.72 -14.61
CA ARG A 54 7.16 6.54 -14.05
C ARG A 54 6.31 7.78 -14.25
N GLY A 55 6.86 8.98 -14.04
CA GLY A 55 6.24 10.28 -14.26
C GLY A 55 5.79 10.44 -15.71
N PHE A 56 6.70 10.28 -16.66
CA PHE A 56 6.38 10.33 -18.10
C PHE A 56 5.32 9.30 -18.51
N ARG A 57 5.40 8.07 -17.97
CA ARG A 57 4.38 7.03 -18.21
C ARG A 57 3.03 7.44 -17.65
N GLY A 58 2.98 8.05 -16.46
CA GLY A 58 1.79 8.62 -15.86
C GLY A 58 1.18 9.70 -16.74
N SER A 59 1.98 10.68 -17.16
CA SER A 59 1.57 11.80 -18.03
C SER A 59 1.02 11.32 -19.37
N ARG A 60 1.67 10.34 -20.03
CA ARG A 60 1.15 9.72 -21.26
C ARG A 60 -0.22 9.08 -21.05
N ARG A 61 -0.42 8.36 -19.93
CA ARG A 61 -1.72 7.75 -19.59
C ARG A 61 -2.80 8.79 -19.31
N LEU A 62 -2.46 9.88 -18.62
CA LEU A 62 -3.38 10.99 -18.37
C LEU A 62 -3.82 11.66 -19.67
N LYS A 63 -2.87 11.98 -20.56
CA LYS A 63 -3.15 12.56 -21.89
C LYS A 63 -4.03 11.63 -22.72
N ARG A 64 -3.66 10.35 -22.84
CA ARG A 64 -4.43 9.34 -23.59
C ARG A 64 -5.86 9.21 -23.07
N ARG A 65 -6.05 9.07 -21.75
CA ARG A 65 -7.39 8.91 -21.14
C ARG A 65 -8.24 10.18 -21.24
N ARG A 66 -7.61 11.36 -21.19
CA ARG A 66 -8.31 12.63 -21.44
C ARG A 66 -8.82 12.68 -22.89
N ASN A 67 -7.96 12.39 -23.87
CA ASN A 67 -8.34 12.39 -25.28
C ASN A 67 -9.45 11.39 -25.56
N HIS A 68 -9.32 10.14 -25.09
CA HIS A 68 -10.35 9.11 -25.25
C HIS A 68 -11.68 9.49 -24.58
N ARG A 69 -11.65 10.19 -23.44
CA ARG A 69 -12.89 10.69 -22.82
C ARG A 69 -13.55 11.78 -23.67
N LEU A 70 -12.75 12.68 -24.25
CA LEU A 70 -13.26 13.73 -25.12
C LEU A 70 -13.85 13.18 -26.42
N GLU A 71 -13.25 12.13 -26.97
CA GLU A 71 -13.79 11.37 -28.10
C GLU A 71 -15.13 10.72 -27.75
N ARG A 72 -15.22 10.01 -26.61
CA ARG A 72 -16.49 9.42 -26.15
C ARG A 72 -17.60 10.45 -25.95
N VAL A 73 -17.28 11.66 -25.52
CA VAL A 73 -18.27 12.73 -25.38
C VAL A 73 -18.72 13.27 -26.75
N LYS A 74 -17.83 13.35 -27.73
CA LYS A 74 -18.21 13.70 -29.11
C LYS A 74 -19.14 12.64 -29.70
N ASN A 75 -18.80 11.37 -29.55
CA ASN A 75 -19.64 10.27 -30.03
C ASN A 75 -21.01 10.29 -29.34
N LEU A 76 -21.06 10.61 -28.04
CA LEU A 76 -22.32 10.76 -27.32
C LEU A 76 -23.15 11.94 -27.86
N PHE A 77 -22.52 13.07 -28.20
CA PHE A 77 -23.22 14.19 -28.81
C PHE A 77 -23.79 13.81 -30.18
N GLU A 78 -23.01 13.12 -31.02
CA GLU A 78 -23.46 12.64 -32.33
C GLU A 78 -24.62 11.64 -32.24
N GLU A 79 -24.58 10.70 -31.28
CA GLU A 79 -25.66 9.73 -31.01
C GLU A 79 -27.00 10.42 -30.70
N TYR A 80 -26.96 11.58 -30.05
CA TYR A 80 -28.13 12.36 -29.65
C TYR A 80 -28.40 13.59 -30.55
N GLY A 81 -27.74 13.67 -31.72
CA GLY A 81 -27.97 14.75 -32.68
C GLY A 81 -27.45 16.14 -32.27
N ILE A 82 -26.58 16.22 -31.26
CA ILE A 82 -25.97 17.46 -30.78
C ILE A 82 -24.75 17.79 -31.68
N PRO A 83 -24.70 18.97 -32.35
CA PRO A 83 -23.62 19.30 -33.27
C PRO A 83 -22.25 19.44 -32.59
N THR A 84 -21.21 18.83 -33.17
CA THR A 84 -19.84 18.83 -32.63
C THR A 84 -18.86 19.76 -33.35
N ASN A 85 -19.26 20.32 -34.50
CA ASN A 85 -18.39 21.12 -35.38
C ASN A 85 -17.90 22.42 -34.73
N SER A 86 -18.73 23.02 -33.88
CA SER A 86 -18.41 24.27 -33.17
C SER A 86 -17.53 24.05 -31.94
N ILE A 87 -17.19 22.80 -31.57
CA ILE A 87 -16.35 22.52 -30.40
C ILE A 87 -14.96 23.15 -30.56
N GLY A 88 -14.65 24.11 -29.70
CA GLY A 88 -13.39 24.86 -29.71
C GLY A 88 -13.53 26.29 -30.21
N THR A 89 -14.71 26.68 -30.70
CA THR A 89 -15.09 28.07 -30.93
C THR A 89 -15.73 28.67 -29.67
N GLY A 90 -15.80 29.99 -29.59
CA GLY A 90 -16.49 30.71 -28.51
C GLY A 90 -15.84 30.65 -27.12
N ASN A 91 -16.48 31.30 -26.15
CA ASN A 91 -16.04 31.34 -24.75
C ASN A 91 -16.81 30.31 -23.90
N PRO A 92 -16.20 29.16 -23.52
CA PRO A 92 -16.88 28.11 -22.77
C PRO A 92 -17.22 28.51 -21.32
N TYR A 93 -16.64 29.59 -20.78
CA TYR A 93 -16.99 30.07 -19.46
C TYR A 93 -18.31 30.84 -19.50
N GLU A 94 -18.45 31.77 -20.45
CA GLU A 94 -19.67 32.54 -20.67
C GLU A 94 -20.84 31.64 -21.04
N ILE A 95 -20.62 30.72 -21.98
CA ILE A 95 -21.66 29.80 -22.43
C ILE A 95 -22.20 28.95 -21.28
N ARG A 96 -21.34 28.44 -20.39
CA ARG A 96 -21.79 27.66 -19.22
C ARG A 96 -22.61 28.49 -18.25
N CYS A 97 -22.21 29.74 -17.98
CA CYS A 97 -22.99 30.67 -17.17
C CYS A 97 -24.34 31.01 -17.81
N LYS A 98 -24.37 31.21 -19.14
CA LYS A 98 -25.57 31.47 -19.91
C LYS A 98 -26.55 30.30 -19.86
N ALA A 99 -26.04 29.09 -20.10
CA ALA A 99 -26.82 27.84 -20.11
C ALA A 99 -27.45 27.47 -18.75
N LEU A 100 -26.97 28.04 -17.64
CA LEU A 100 -27.62 27.91 -16.33
C LEU A 100 -28.90 28.73 -16.21
N LYS A 101 -29.02 29.83 -16.96
CA LYS A 101 -30.08 30.84 -16.78
C LYS A 101 -31.08 30.81 -17.93
N GLU A 102 -30.60 30.77 -19.16
CA GLU A 102 -31.40 30.90 -20.39
C GLU A 102 -31.10 29.81 -21.41
N LYS A 103 -31.92 29.75 -22.47
CA LYS A 103 -31.73 28.81 -23.58
C LYS A 103 -30.46 29.17 -24.36
N VAL A 104 -29.59 28.19 -24.59
CA VAL A 104 -28.44 28.30 -25.50
C VAL A 104 -28.66 27.42 -26.71
N SER A 105 -27.96 27.67 -27.82
CA SER A 105 -27.97 26.75 -28.97
C SER A 105 -27.34 25.39 -28.61
N LEU A 106 -27.71 24.32 -29.33
CA LEU A 106 -27.07 23.00 -29.13
C LEU A 106 -25.57 23.04 -29.40
N GLU A 107 -25.11 23.88 -30.34
CA GLU A 107 -23.70 24.12 -30.62
C GLU A 107 -22.96 24.76 -29.43
N GLU A 108 -23.54 25.82 -28.85
CA GLU A 108 -23.01 26.44 -27.63
C GLU A 108 -22.99 25.43 -26.48
N LEU A 109 -24.09 24.68 -26.29
CA LEU A 109 -24.16 23.68 -25.24
C LEU A 109 -23.04 22.63 -25.37
N ALA A 110 -22.78 22.14 -26.59
CA ALA A 110 -21.69 21.21 -26.86
C ALA A 110 -20.33 21.78 -26.46
N ILE A 111 -20.06 23.07 -26.73
CA ILE A 111 -18.83 23.77 -26.33
C ILE A 111 -18.67 23.77 -24.79
N GLY A 112 -19.74 24.14 -24.08
CA GLY A 112 -19.76 24.22 -22.62
C GLY A 112 -19.53 22.85 -21.96
N LEU A 113 -20.28 21.84 -22.39
CA LEU A 113 -20.19 20.48 -21.87
C LEU A 113 -18.83 19.83 -22.19
N TYR A 114 -18.33 19.98 -23.42
CA TYR A 114 -17.00 19.48 -23.80
C TYR A 114 -15.88 20.09 -22.93
N HIS A 115 -16.02 21.36 -22.55
CA HIS A 115 -15.07 22.04 -21.66
C HIS A 115 -15.03 21.42 -20.25
N ILE A 116 -16.19 21.09 -19.66
CA ILE A 116 -16.28 20.43 -18.34
C ILE A 116 -15.55 19.08 -18.39
N VAL A 117 -15.81 18.26 -19.42
CA VAL A 117 -15.19 16.94 -19.60
C VAL A 117 -13.66 17.03 -19.72
N LYS A 118 -13.18 18.06 -20.42
CA LYS A 118 -11.75 18.34 -20.58
C LYS A 118 -11.08 18.66 -19.24
N ARG A 119 -11.77 19.37 -18.35
CA ARG A 119 -11.27 19.88 -17.06
C ARG A 119 -12.18 19.56 -15.87
N ARG A 120 -12.46 18.28 -15.68
CA ARG A 120 -13.37 17.74 -14.65
C ARG A 120 -12.90 17.77 -13.19
N GLY A 121 -11.96 18.65 -12.82
CA GLY A 121 -11.47 18.75 -11.45
C GLY A 121 -10.68 17.54 -10.92
N THR A 122 -10.54 17.50 -9.59
CA THR A 122 -9.81 16.49 -8.82
C THR A 122 -10.75 15.78 -7.84
N VAL A 123 -10.44 14.54 -7.48
CA VAL A 123 -11.09 13.84 -6.37
C VAL A 123 -10.01 13.54 -5.33
N LEU A 124 -10.30 13.84 -4.06
CA LEU A 124 -9.45 13.47 -2.93
C LEU A 124 -9.96 12.16 -2.35
N ASP A 125 -9.05 11.19 -2.21
CA ASP A 125 -9.36 9.90 -1.58
C ASP A 125 -9.17 9.93 -0.04
N ALA A 126 -8.86 11.11 0.51
CA ALA A 126 -8.67 11.35 1.95
C ALA A 126 -9.58 12.50 2.43
N PRO A 127 -10.09 12.45 3.68
CA PRO A 127 -10.82 13.55 4.29
C PRO A 127 -10.01 14.85 4.26
N LEU A 128 -10.70 15.99 4.20
CA LEU A 128 -10.07 17.32 4.22
C LEU A 128 -9.49 17.71 5.59
N GLU A 129 -9.57 16.85 6.61
CA GLU A 129 -9.20 17.22 7.97
C GLU A 129 -7.69 17.45 8.13
N GLU A 130 -7.40 18.69 8.53
CA GLU A 130 -6.26 19.24 9.28
C GLU A 130 -4.87 18.62 9.06
N GLU A 131 -4.21 19.05 7.99
CA GLU A 131 -2.77 19.30 8.07
C GLU A 131 -2.56 20.81 8.14
N THR A 132 -2.13 21.31 9.30
CA THR A 132 -1.71 22.69 9.54
C THR A 132 -0.32 23.03 8.96
N THR A 133 0.24 22.13 8.14
CA THR A 133 1.64 22.19 7.66
C THR A 133 1.79 22.08 6.14
N ALA A 134 0.73 22.31 5.36
CA ALA A 134 0.85 22.43 3.91
C ALA A 134 0.89 23.92 3.52
N GLY A 135 1.96 24.36 2.84
CA GLY A 135 2.12 25.77 2.45
C GLY A 135 1.01 26.29 1.54
N GLU A 136 0.85 27.63 1.49
CA GLU A 136 -0.30 28.40 0.94
C GLU A 136 -0.82 28.03 -0.48
N LEU A 137 -0.08 27.22 -1.24
CA LEU A 137 -0.39 26.74 -2.60
C LEU A 137 -0.87 25.28 -2.64
N SER A 138 -1.16 24.68 -1.48
CA SER A 138 -1.57 23.29 -1.38
C SER A 138 -2.93 23.04 -2.05
N THR A 139 -3.08 21.90 -2.72
CA THR A 139 -4.36 21.52 -3.36
C THR A 139 -5.49 21.41 -2.35
N LYS A 140 -5.23 20.99 -1.11
CA LYS A 140 -6.24 20.83 -0.07
C LYS A 140 -6.81 22.18 0.38
N GLU A 141 -5.94 23.14 0.69
CA GLU A 141 -6.38 24.48 1.10
C GLU A 141 -7.12 25.20 -0.02
N GLN A 142 -6.62 25.09 -1.26
CA GLN A 142 -7.30 25.73 -2.38
C GLN A 142 -8.70 25.14 -2.61
N LEU A 143 -8.86 23.82 -2.49
CA LEU A 143 -10.17 23.18 -2.56
C LEU A 143 -11.10 23.68 -1.44
N LYS A 144 -10.58 23.85 -0.21
CA LYS A 144 -11.36 24.39 0.92
C LYS A 144 -11.79 25.83 0.67
N ARG A 145 -10.92 26.69 0.14
CA ARG A 145 -11.25 28.08 -0.24
C ARG A 145 -12.35 28.11 -1.30
N ASN A 146 -12.16 27.35 -2.37
CA ASN A 146 -13.14 27.27 -3.47
C ASN A 146 -14.48 26.68 -3.01
N SER A 147 -14.49 25.71 -2.09
CA SER A 147 -15.72 25.14 -1.55
C SER A 147 -16.61 26.18 -0.87
N LYS A 148 -16.04 27.19 -0.20
CA LYS A 148 -16.82 28.31 0.39
C LYS A 148 -17.49 29.17 -0.68
N GLU A 149 -16.78 29.49 -1.75
CA GLU A 149 -17.36 30.25 -2.89
C GLU A 149 -18.49 29.45 -3.58
N LEU A 150 -18.37 28.12 -3.62
CA LEU A 150 -19.35 27.20 -4.23
C LEU A 150 -20.63 26.97 -3.41
N GLU A 151 -20.72 27.52 -2.20
CA GLU A 151 -21.95 27.52 -1.41
C GLU A 151 -23.05 28.32 -2.12
N THR A 152 -22.68 29.42 -2.76
CA THR A 152 -23.60 30.36 -3.42
C THR A 152 -23.48 30.38 -4.95
N LYS A 153 -22.40 29.82 -5.51
CA LYS A 153 -22.08 29.89 -6.95
C LYS A 153 -21.80 28.52 -7.56
N TYR A 154 -21.88 28.44 -8.89
CA TYR A 154 -21.36 27.33 -9.68
C TYR A 154 -19.89 27.57 -10.11
N VAL A 155 -19.18 26.51 -10.53
CA VAL A 155 -17.76 26.60 -10.90
C VAL A 155 -17.55 27.57 -12.08
N CYS A 156 -18.45 27.58 -13.06
CA CYS A 156 -18.38 28.50 -14.20
C CYS A 156 -18.49 29.96 -13.79
N GLU A 157 -19.31 30.30 -12.79
CA GLU A 157 -19.50 31.68 -12.31
C GLU A 157 -18.22 32.20 -11.63
N ILE A 158 -17.62 31.38 -10.76
CA ILE A 158 -16.33 31.69 -10.14
C ILE A 158 -15.24 31.84 -11.21
N GLN A 159 -15.21 30.93 -12.19
CA GLN A 159 -14.24 31.01 -13.28
C GLN A 159 -14.45 32.23 -14.18
N MET A 160 -15.69 32.68 -14.38
CA MET A 160 -16.02 33.90 -15.11
C MET A 160 -15.54 35.16 -14.39
N GLU A 161 -15.77 35.26 -13.09
CA GLU A 161 -15.26 36.38 -12.28
C GLU A 161 -13.73 36.46 -12.33
N ARG A 162 -13.05 35.30 -12.30
CA ARG A 162 -11.60 35.23 -12.43
C ARG A 162 -11.11 35.56 -13.85
N LEU A 163 -11.93 35.29 -14.86
CA LEU A 163 -11.64 35.66 -16.26
C LEU A 163 -11.65 37.18 -16.43
N GLN A 164 -12.63 37.86 -15.84
CA GLN A 164 -12.72 39.32 -15.84
C GLN A 164 -11.52 39.97 -15.14
N LYS A 165 -10.91 39.29 -14.16
CA LYS A 165 -9.67 39.70 -13.47
C LYS A 165 -8.39 39.32 -14.23
N GLY A 166 -8.50 38.67 -15.39
CA GLY A 166 -7.38 38.39 -16.30
C GLY A 166 -6.68 37.03 -16.12
N LEU A 167 -7.02 36.20 -15.13
CA LEU A 167 -6.30 34.94 -14.90
C LEU A 167 -7.17 33.80 -14.36
N VAL A 168 -7.62 32.91 -15.27
CA VAL A 168 -8.38 31.70 -14.90
C VAL A 168 -7.48 30.47 -14.72
N ARG A 169 -6.30 30.42 -15.33
CA ARG A 169 -5.45 29.22 -15.34
C ARG A 169 -4.33 29.29 -14.29
N SER A 170 -4.72 29.50 -13.04
CA SER A 170 -3.83 29.48 -11.87
C SER A 170 -4.01 28.22 -11.02
N HIS A 171 -3.19 28.09 -9.98
CA HIS A 171 -3.37 27.08 -8.93
C HIS A 171 -4.74 27.22 -8.23
N GLU A 172 -5.34 28.41 -8.27
CA GLU A 172 -6.64 28.70 -7.68
C GLU A 172 -7.80 28.00 -8.39
N ASN A 173 -7.61 27.61 -9.66
CA ASN A 173 -8.62 26.95 -10.48
C ASN A 173 -8.65 25.42 -10.28
N ARG A 174 -8.57 24.98 -9.02
CA ARG A 174 -8.66 23.59 -8.61
C ARG A 174 -10.00 23.38 -7.92
N PHE A 175 -10.91 22.67 -8.59
CA PHE A 175 -12.23 22.32 -8.06
C PHE A 175 -12.39 20.81 -7.95
N ARG A 176 -13.38 20.35 -7.18
CA ARG A 176 -13.69 18.92 -7.10
C ARG A 176 -14.43 18.48 -8.34
N THR A 177 -14.31 17.19 -8.66
CA THR A 177 -15.15 16.59 -9.71
C THR A 177 -16.63 16.68 -9.35
N GLU A 178 -17.00 16.56 -8.08
CA GLU A 178 -18.36 16.73 -7.58
C GLU A 178 -18.94 18.11 -7.91
N ASP A 179 -18.14 19.17 -7.77
CA ASP A 179 -18.56 20.54 -8.06
C ASP A 179 -18.89 20.71 -9.56
N TYR A 180 -18.05 20.15 -10.44
CA TYR A 180 -18.31 20.13 -11.88
C TYR A 180 -19.54 19.29 -12.25
N VAL A 181 -19.81 18.22 -11.50
CA VAL A 181 -21.01 17.40 -11.71
C VAL A 181 -22.26 18.16 -11.28
N LYS A 182 -22.20 18.86 -10.14
CA LYS A 182 -23.30 19.72 -9.67
C LYS A 182 -23.65 20.78 -10.73
N GLU A 183 -22.63 21.47 -11.27
CA GLU A 183 -22.81 22.42 -12.37
C GLU A 183 -23.37 21.75 -13.63
N ALA A 184 -22.78 20.64 -14.06
CA ALA A 184 -23.22 19.94 -15.26
C ALA A 184 -24.68 19.50 -15.18
N LYS A 185 -25.11 18.94 -14.05
CA LYS A 185 -26.50 18.56 -13.81
C LYS A 185 -27.43 19.77 -13.87
N ALA A 186 -27.04 20.90 -13.26
CA ALA A 186 -27.83 22.12 -13.30
C ALA A 186 -28.00 22.66 -14.73
N ILE A 187 -26.92 22.69 -15.53
CA ILE A 187 -26.96 23.09 -16.94
C ILE A 187 -27.88 22.14 -17.72
N LEU A 188 -27.67 20.84 -17.61
CA LEU A 188 -28.41 19.84 -18.39
C LEU A 188 -29.90 19.85 -18.05
N ASN A 189 -30.27 19.88 -16.77
CA ASN A 189 -31.67 19.92 -16.33
C ASN A 189 -32.38 21.20 -16.80
N ARG A 190 -31.65 22.33 -16.88
CA ARG A 190 -32.21 23.57 -17.42
C ARG A 190 -32.42 23.47 -18.92
N GLN A 191 -31.44 22.94 -19.65
CA GLN A 191 -31.53 22.83 -21.11
C GLN A 191 -32.49 21.73 -21.59
N ALA A 192 -32.74 20.70 -20.78
CA ALA A 192 -33.74 19.65 -21.03
C ALA A 192 -35.17 20.21 -21.17
N GLN A 193 -35.44 21.39 -20.61
CA GLN A 193 -36.73 22.08 -20.78
C GLN A 193 -36.91 22.64 -22.20
N PHE A 194 -35.83 22.79 -22.97
CA PHE A 194 -35.83 23.40 -24.30
C PHE A 194 -35.50 22.41 -25.43
N TYR A 195 -34.89 21.26 -25.11
CA TYR A 195 -34.37 20.30 -26.08
C TYR A 195 -34.73 18.87 -25.65
N GLN A 196 -35.38 18.11 -26.55
CA GLN A 196 -35.76 16.72 -26.31
C GLN A 196 -34.57 15.76 -26.36
N GLU A 197 -33.51 16.17 -27.05
CA GLU A 197 -32.23 15.47 -27.16
C GLU A 197 -31.56 15.29 -25.79
N ILE A 198 -31.86 16.16 -24.82
CA ILE A 198 -31.30 16.13 -23.47
C ILE A 198 -32.28 15.41 -22.54
N ASN A 199 -32.41 14.09 -22.74
CA ASN A 199 -33.22 13.23 -21.89
C ASN A 199 -32.41 12.67 -20.71
N ASP A 200 -33.09 11.99 -19.77
CA ASP A 200 -32.45 11.45 -18.57
C ASP A 200 -31.30 10.48 -18.90
N GLU A 201 -31.44 9.65 -19.93
CA GLU A 201 -30.41 8.72 -20.38
C GLU A 201 -29.15 9.46 -20.85
N PHE A 202 -29.30 10.54 -21.63
CA PHE A 202 -28.19 11.39 -22.05
C PHE A 202 -27.48 12.01 -20.84
N ILE A 203 -28.26 12.53 -19.88
CA ILE A 203 -27.73 13.15 -18.67
C ILE A 203 -26.89 12.13 -17.88
N GLU A 204 -27.41 10.92 -17.66
CA GLU A 204 -26.68 9.85 -16.97
C GLU A 204 -25.40 9.46 -17.70
N LYS A 205 -25.47 9.21 -19.01
CA LYS A 205 -24.29 8.87 -19.84
C LYS A 205 -23.23 9.97 -19.79
N TYR A 206 -23.64 11.23 -19.88
CA TYR A 206 -22.73 12.37 -19.82
C TYR A 206 -22.08 12.51 -18.44
N ILE A 207 -22.86 12.40 -17.35
CA ILE A 207 -22.34 12.50 -15.99
C ILE A 207 -21.37 11.34 -15.67
N ASP A 208 -21.62 10.12 -16.15
CA ASP A 208 -20.65 9.02 -16.06
C ASP A 208 -19.32 9.42 -16.73
N LEU A 209 -19.36 10.02 -17.92
CA LEU A 209 -18.14 10.47 -18.60
C LEU A 209 -17.37 11.50 -17.77
N VAL A 210 -18.06 12.45 -17.13
CA VAL A 210 -17.42 13.42 -16.23
C VAL A 210 -16.81 12.70 -15.02
N GLN A 211 -17.56 11.87 -14.29
CA GLN A 211 -17.11 11.28 -13.02
C GLN A 211 -16.11 10.14 -13.18
N ARG A 212 -16.27 9.32 -14.22
CA ARG A 212 -15.62 8.02 -14.32
C ARG A 212 -14.11 8.14 -14.37
N ARG A 213 -13.46 7.50 -13.40
CA ARG A 213 -12.01 7.33 -13.34
C ARG A 213 -11.71 5.90 -12.91
N ARG A 214 -10.53 5.44 -13.29
CA ARG A 214 -10.03 4.18 -12.76
C ARG A 214 -9.56 4.40 -11.33
N ALA A 215 -9.98 3.53 -10.43
CA ALA A 215 -9.47 3.53 -9.07
C ALA A 215 -8.01 3.05 -9.03
N TYR A 216 -7.27 3.40 -7.99
CA TYR A 216 -5.86 3.00 -7.86
C TYR A 216 -5.68 1.47 -7.83
N TYR A 217 -6.66 0.76 -7.27
CA TYR A 217 -6.67 -0.70 -7.13
C TYR A 217 -7.10 -1.46 -8.41
N GLU A 218 -7.63 -0.76 -9.42
CA GLU A 218 -7.95 -1.35 -10.73
C GLU A 218 -6.73 -1.38 -11.65
N GLY A 219 -5.88 -0.36 -11.56
CA GLY A 219 -4.73 -0.21 -12.45
C GLY A 219 -5.11 0.07 -13.91
N PRO A 220 -4.12 0.05 -14.83
CA PRO A 220 -4.35 0.11 -16.27
C PRO A 220 -4.86 -1.22 -16.85
N GLY A 221 -5.32 -1.21 -18.10
CA GLY A 221 -5.72 -2.41 -18.83
C GLY A 221 -7.15 -2.87 -18.57
N SER A 222 -7.55 -3.92 -19.28
CA SER A 222 -8.83 -4.61 -19.17
C SER A 222 -8.65 -6.04 -19.63
N GLU A 223 -9.65 -6.89 -19.45
CA GLU A 223 -9.70 -8.22 -20.06
C GLU A 223 -9.40 -8.19 -21.57
N LYS A 224 -10.04 -7.27 -22.30
CA LYS A 224 -9.80 -7.04 -23.75
C LYS A 224 -8.40 -6.49 -24.10
N SER A 225 -7.68 -5.95 -23.12
CA SER A 225 -6.39 -5.29 -23.35
C SER A 225 -5.52 -5.47 -22.10
N PRO A 226 -5.02 -6.69 -21.88
CA PRO A 226 -4.25 -7.02 -20.70
C PRO A 226 -2.90 -6.28 -20.72
N THR A 227 -2.37 -5.98 -19.54
CA THR A 227 -1.10 -5.29 -19.39
C THR A 227 -0.40 -5.74 -18.13
N ILE A 228 0.92 -5.97 -18.22
CA ILE A 228 1.77 -6.35 -17.08
C ILE A 228 1.70 -5.35 -15.90
N TYR A 229 1.29 -4.11 -16.16
CA TYR A 229 1.16 -3.05 -15.15
C TYR A 229 -0.20 -3.01 -14.45
N GLY A 230 -1.15 -3.83 -14.89
CA GLY A 230 -2.55 -3.79 -14.49
C GLY A 230 -2.99 -5.07 -13.82
N ARG A 231 -4.26 -5.11 -13.44
CA ARG A 231 -4.88 -6.30 -12.86
C ARG A 231 -4.94 -7.49 -13.82
N PHE A 232 -5.31 -7.21 -15.07
CA PHE A 232 -5.40 -8.20 -16.14
C PHE A 232 -4.05 -8.28 -16.84
N PHE A 233 -3.43 -9.45 -16.88
CA PHE A 233 -2.11 -9.66 -17.46
C PHE A 233 -1.99 -11.05 -18.05
N ILE A 234 -1.12 -11.22 -19.03
CA ILE A 234 -0.85 -12.53 -19.62
C ILE A 234 0.35 -13.14 -18.91
N LYS A 235 0.20 -14.36 -18.42
CA LYS A 235 1.29 -15.18 -17.86
C LYS A 235 1.22 -16.55 -18.52
N ASN A 236 2.33 -17.02 -19.09
CA ASN A 236 2.41 -18.30 -19.78
C ASN A 236 1.35 -18.48 -20.89
N GLY A 237 0.97 -17.40 -21.59
CA GLY A 237 -0.05 -17.43 -22.65
C GLY A 237 -1.49 -17.31 -22.17
N GLU A 238 -1.75 -17.40 -20.86
CA GLU A 238 -3.10 -17.33 -20.28
C GLU A 238 -3.40 -15.98 -19.65
N LEU A 239 -4.66 -15.56 -19.75
CA LEU A 239 -5.16 -14.37 -19.06
C LEU A 239 -5.28 -14.66 -17.57
N GLN A 240 -4.64 -13.80 -16.77
CA GLN A 240 -4.69 -13.85 -15.32
C GLN A 240 -5.32 -12.56 -14.78
N GLU A 241 -6.17 -12.69 -13.77
CA GLU A 241 -6.75 -11.58 -13.01
C GLU A 241 -6.23 -11.61 -11.57
N MET A 242 -5.59 -10.53 -11.13
CA MET A 242 -5.15 -10.40 -9.74
C MET A 242 -5.22 -8.95 -9.28
N SER A 243 -5.79 -8.72 -8.09
CA SER A 243 -5.89 -7.37 -7.52
C SER A 243 -4.51 -6.71 -7.43
N MET A 244 -4.47 -5.38 -7.55
CA MET A 244 -3.19 -4.67 -7.49
C MET A 244 -2.50 -4.84 -6.13
N ILE A 245 -3.27 -5.01 -5.04
CA ILE A 245 -2.73 -5.21 -3.69
C ILE A 245 -2.15 -6.62 -3.54
N GLU A 246 -2.84 -7.63 -4.06
CA GLU A 246 -2.35 -9.02 -4.05
C GLU A 246 -1.05 -9.16 -4.86
N LYS A 247 -0.93 -8.47 -6.00
CA LYS A 247 0.33 -8.40 -6.77
C LYS A 247 1.51 -7.82 -5.98
N MET A 248 1.24 -6.95 -5.01
CA MET A 248 2.24 -6.31 -4.16
C MET A 248 2.44 -7.05 -2.83
N ARG A 249 1.66 -8.10 -2.58
CA ARG A 249 1.73 -8.89 -1.35
C ARG A 249 3.05 -9.62 -1.29
N GLY A 250 3.79 -9.41 -0.20
CA GLY A 250 5.04 -10.10 0.02
C GLY A 250 4.84 -11.58 0.37
N LYS A 251 5.91 -12.35 0.24
CA LYS A 251 5.97 -13.76 0.62
C LYS A 251 6.52 -13.94 2.03
N CYS A 252 6.18 -15.05 2.68
CA CYS A 252 6.60 -15.35 4.04
C CYS A 252 8.12 -15.53 4.15
N SER A 253 8.70 -15.06 5.26
CA SER A 253 10.14 -15.15 5.54
C SER A 253 10.69 -16.58 5.56
N TYR A 254 9.89 -17.56 6.01
CA TYR A 254 10.30 -18.97 6.12
C TYR A 254 9.68 -19.87 5.05
N PHE A 255 8.59 -19.45 4.41
CA PHE A 255 7.90 -20.19 3.36
C PHE A 255 7.71 -19.29 2.12
N PRO A 256 8.73 -19.16 1.24
CA PRO A 256 8.70 -18.21 0.12
C PRO A 256 7.57 -18.40 -0.89
N GLU A 257 6.96 -19.58 -0.96
CA GLU A 257 5.79 -19.83 -1.81
C GLU A 257 4.50 -19.25 -1.22
N GLU A 258 4.44 -19.12 0.10
CA GLU A 258 3.24 -18.74 0.84
C GLU A 258 3.10 -17.22 0.94
N PRO A 259 1.91 -16.66 0.68
CA PRO A 259 1.67 -15.24 0.87
C PRO A 259 1.61 -14.86 2.36
N ARG A 260 2.02 -13.64 2.68
CA ARG A 260 1.98 -13.10 4.06
C ARG A 260 0.54 -12.92 4.55
N ILE A 261 0.21 -13.25 5.79
CA ILE A 261 -1.14 -13.04 6.34
C ILE A 261 -1.46 -11.55 6.51
N ALA A 262 -2.73 -11.14 6.35
CA ALA A 262 -3.17 -9.79 6.69
C ALA A 262 -2.79 -9.44 8.14
N LYS A 263 -2.22 -8.24 8.35
CA LYS A 263 -1.67 -7.87 9.67
C LYS A 263 -2.73 -7.79 10.78
N MET A 264 -3.95 -7.42 10.39
CA MET A 264 -5.09 -7.24 11.30
C MET A 264 -5.97 -8.49 11.37
N SER A 265 -5.47 -9.65 10.94
CA SER A 265 -6.16 -10.91 11.12
C SER A 265 -6.06 -11.37 12.58
N PHE A 266 -7.03 -12.16 13.04
CA PHE A 266 -7.03 -12.64 14.42
C PHE A 266 -5.81 -13.52 14.71
N THR A 267 -5.44 -14.42 13.79
CA THR A 267 -4.27 -15.28 13.92
C THR A 267 -2.96 -14.49 13.99
N ALA A 268 -2.84 -13.40 13.20
CA ALA A 268 -1.66 -12.53 13.22
C ALA A 268 -1.56 -11.74 14.54
N GLU A 269 -2.67 -11.14 14.99
CA GLU A 269 -2.72 -10.39 16.24
C GLU A 269 -2.50 -11.30 17.47
N LEU A 270 -3.00 -12.54 17.43
CA LEU A 270 -2.76 -13.55 18.46
C LEU A 270 -1.30 -13.97 18.53
N PHE A 271 -0.68 -14.21 17.37
CA PHE A 271 0.73 -14.50 17.29
C PHE A 271 1.57 -13.37 17.91
N ASP A 272 1.30 -12.13 17.53
CA ASP A 272 2.02 -10.95 18.04
C ASP A 272 1.84 -10.79 19.55
N LEU A 273 0.65 -11.08 20.09
CA LEU A 273 0.40 -11.05 21.53
C LEU A 273 1.21 -12.13 22.27
N LEU A 274 1.13 -13.40 21.83
CA LEU A 274 1.81 -14.50 22.52
C LEU A 274 3.34 -14.35 22.44
N ASN A 275 3.87 -14.21 21.24
CA ASN A 275 5.32 -14.15 21.00
C ASN A 275 5.95 -12.81 21.43
N GLY A 276 5.27 -11.70 21.14
CA GLY A 276 5.80 -10.36 21.33
C GLY A 276 5.63 -9.85 22.76
N ASP A 277 4.57 -10.28 23.45
CA ASP A 277 4.20 -9.75 24.76
C ASP A 277 4.19 -10.82 25.86
N LEU A 278 3.35 -11.85 25.75
CA LEU A 278 3.06 -12.73 26.89
C LEU A 278 4.20 -13.70 27.23
N ASN A 279 4.85 -14.31 26.24
CA ASN A 279 5.95 -15.26 26.47
C ASN A 279 7.21 -14.60 27.05
N LYS A 280 7.30 -13.26 26.97
CA LYS A 280 8.42 -12.48 27.54
C LYS A 280 8.05 -11.86 28.89
N LEU A 281 6.77 -11.75 29.19
CA LEU A 281 6.29 -11.10 30.41
C LEU A 281 6.64 -11.95 31.62
N ARG A 282 7.22 -11.29 32.62
CA ARG A 282 7.49 -11.89 33.93
C ARG A 282 6.80 -11.10 35.02
N VAL A 283 6.10 -11.79 35.91
CA VAL A 283 5.44 -11.23 37.09
C VAL A 283 6.12 -11.83 38.31
N ASN A 284 6.72 -11.00 39.16
CA ASN A 284 7.58 -11.44 40.26
C ASN A 284 8.71 -12.40 39.83
N GLY A 285 9.22 -12.23 38.60
CA GLY A 285 10.28 -13.08 38.03
C GLY A 285 9.79 -14.36 37.38
N GLU A 286 8.52 -14.75 37.56
CA GLU A 286 7.92 -15.94 36.95
C GLU A 286 7.24 -15.63 35.63
N TYR A 287 7.31 -16.57 34.70
CA TYR A 287 6.62 -16.48 33.41
C TYR A 287 5.13 -16.82 33.54
N LEU A 288 4.33 -16.35 32.58
CA LEU A 288 2.93 -16.73 32.46
C LEU A 288 2.80 -18.22 32.06
N THR A 289 1.81 -18.90 32.63
CA THR A 289 1.46 -20.27 32.25
C THR A 289 0.56 -20.31 31.01
N GLU A 290 0.27 -21.50 30.50
CA GLU A 290 -0.70 -21.67 29.41
C GLU A 290 -2.10 -21.20 29.85
N GLU A 291 -2.52 -21.52 31.07
CA GLU A 291 -3.81 -21.09 31.62
C GLU A 291 -3.92 -19.56 31.73
N ASP A 292 -2.83 -18.91 32.17
CA ASP A 292 -2.77 -17.44 32.23
C ASP A 292 -3.01 -16.82 30.84
N LYS A 293 -2.35 -17.38 29.81
CA LYS A 293 -2.48 -16.89 28.42
C LYS A 293 -3.89 -17.12 27.90
N VAL A 294 -4.47 -18.30 28.14
CA VAL A 294 -5.83 -18.65 27.70
C VAL A 294 -6.83 -17.69 28.32
N TYR A 295 -6.72 -17.42 29.62
CA TYR A 295 -7.57 -16.44 30.30
C TYR A 295 -7.47 -15.05 29.65
N ILE A 296 -6.26 -14.57 29.40
CA ILE A 296 -6.06 -13.25 28.77
C ILE A 296 -6.75 -13.18 27.41
N VAL A 297 -6.67 -14.23 26.59
CA VAL A 297 -7.28 -14.22 25.25
C VAL A 297 -8.81 -14.32 25.34
N GLU A 298 -9.35 -15.27 26.10
CA GLU A 298 -10.80 -15.49 26.18
C GLU A 298 -11.52 -14.37 26.96
N GLU A 299 -10.98 -13.96 28.10
CA GLU A 299 -11.68 -13.06 29.02
C GLU A 299 -11.36 -11.57 28.81
N ILE A 300 -10.21 -11.25 28.20
CA ILE A 300 -9.82 -9.84 27.94
C ILE A 300 -9.94 -9.52 26.46
N VAL A 301 -9.26 -10.28 25.60
CA VAL A 301 -9.17 -9.98 24.16
C VAL A 301 -10.51 -10.19 23.47
N LYS A 302 -11.14 -11.36 23.62
CA LYS A 302 -12.43 -11.65 22.95
C LYS A 302 -13.57 -10.77 23.45
N LYS A 303 -13.49 -10.22 24.67
CA LYS A 303 -14.41 -9.19 25.18
C LYS A 303 -14.15 -7.79 24.60
N GLY A 304 -13.17 -7.65 23.70
CA GLY A 304 -12.82 -6.40 23.01
C GLY A 304 -11.99 -5.44 23.88
N GLN A 305 -11.46 -5.90 25.00
CA GLN A 305 -10.77 -5.04 25.95
C GLN A 305 -9.27 -4.95 25.64
N LYS A 306 -8.59 -3.93 26.18
CA LYS A 306 -7.13 -3.79 26.03
C LYS A 306 -6.44 -4.65 27.08
N VAL A 307 -5.38 -5.36 26.68
CA VAL A 307 -4.46 -6.02 27.61
C VAL A 307 -3.60 -4.94 28.26
N THR A 308 -3.59 -4.90 29.59
CA THR A 308 -2.77 -3.98 30.40
C THR A 308 -2.20 -4.72 31.58
N ILE A 309 -1.10 -4.22 32.14
CA ILE A 309 -0.47 -4.79 33.35
C ILE A 309 -1.50 -4.88 34.48
N ASP A 310 -2.24 -3.79 34.74
CA ASP A 310 -3.29 -3.75 35.78
C ASP A 310 -4.32 -4.89 35.67
N ARG A 311 -4.70 -5.27 34.45
CA ARG A 311 -5.68 -6.34 34.21
C ARG A 311 -5.07 -7.72 34.45
N ILE A 312 -3.82 -7.91 34.06
CA ILE A 312 -3.07 -9.14 34.31
C ILE A 312 -2.86 -9.32 35.82
N LEU A 313 -2.43 -8.27 36.53
CA LEU A 313 -2.27 -8.30 37.99
C LEU A 313 -3.59 -8.55 38.71
N LYS A 314 -4.69 -7.90 38.27
CA LYS A 314 -6.03 -8.15 38.81
C LYS A 314 -6.46 -9.61 38.65
N TYR A 315 -6.20 -10.21 37.48
CA TYR A 315 -6.49 -11.62 37.24
C TYR A 315 -5.68 -12.54 38.17
N LYS A 316 -4.38 -12.28 38.34
CA LYS A 316 -3.53 -13.06 39.26
C LYS A 316 -3.78 -12.76 40.75
N GLY A 317 -4.68 -11.84 41.08
CA GLY A 317 -4.95 -11.43 42.48
C GLY A 317 -3.78 -10.69 43.13
N LEU A 318 -2.92 -10.05 42.33
CA LEU A 318 -1.69 -9.41 42.80
C LEU A 318 -1.84 -7.88 42.98
N PRO A 319 -1.14 -7.27 43.93
CA PRO A 319 -1.11 -5.81 44.12
C PRO A 319 -0.60 -5.05 42.90
N LYS A 320 -0.98 -3.77 42.75
CA LYS A 320 -0.59 -2.94 41.60
C LYS A 320 0.92 -2.59 41.55
N ASP A 321 1.57 -2.61 42.70
CA ASP A 321 3.01 -2.37 42.90
C ASP A 321 3.86 -3.62 42.64
N THR A 322 3.23 -4.74 42.24
CA THR A 322 3.93 -5.97 41.84
C THR A 322 4.94 -5.70 40.74
N TYR A 323 6.14 -6.26 40.88
CA TYR A 323 7.19 -6.12 39.88
C TYR A 323 6.86 -6.91 38.61
N VAL A 324 6.73 -6.19 37.50
CA VAL A 324 6.50 -6.76 36.16
C VAL A 324 7.62 -6.34 35.23
N SER A 325 8.15 -7.28 34.45
CA SER A 325 9.23 -7.05 33.49
C SER A 325 8.97 -7.78 32.17
N GLY A 326 9.76 -7.46 31.13
CA GLY A 326 9.67 -8.14 29.83
C GLY A 326 8.55 -7.67 28.89
N TYR A 327 7.82 -6.62 29.26
CA TYR A 327 6.86 -5.96 28.37
C TYR A 327 7.54 -5.00 27.38
N ARG A 328 6.91 -4.75 26.23
CA ARG A 328 7.36 -3.72 25.28
C ARG A 328 7.04 -2.33 25.80
N VAL A 329 7.92 -1.36 25.55
CA VAL A 329 7.71 0.04 25.94
C VAL A 329 7.43 0.88 24.70
N ASP A 330 6.36 1.67 24.74
CA ASP A 330 6.13 2.72 23.75
C ASP A 330 7.12 3.87 24.01
N LEU A 331 8.13 4.01 23.15
CA LEU A 331 9.19 5.02 23.30
C LEU A 331 8.66 6.47 23.32
N LYS A 332 7.48 6.75 22.76
CA LYS A 332 6.91 8.11 22.76
C LYS A 332 6.24 8.45 24.09
N LYS A 333 5.61 7.45 24.72
CA LYS A 333 4.83 7.63 25.95
C LYS A 333 5.55 7.13 27.20
N ASN A 334 6.66 6.41 27.02
CA ASN A 334 7.38 5.68 28.05
C ASN A 334 6.45 4.80 28.91
N GLN A 335 5.52 4.10 28.25
CA GLN A 335 4.49 3.28 28.90
C GLN A 335 4.48 1.85 28.34
N PRO A 336 4.01 0.86 29.14
CA PRO A 336 3.81 -0.50 28.66
C PRO A 336 2.91 -0.55 27.42
N SER A 337 3.32 -1.32 26.43
CA SER A 337 2.65 -1.50 25.15
C SER A 337 2.40 -2.97 24.90
N PHE A 338 1.14 -3.32 24.63
CA PHE A 338 0.72 -4.68 24.28
C PHE A 338 0.08 -4.66 22.90
N THR A 339 0.09 -5.82 22.24
CA THR A 339 -0.57 -6.01 20.96
C THR A 339 -2.05 -5.72 21.09
N GLU A 340 -2.53 -4.79 20.28
CA GLU A 340 -3.93 -4.45 20.22
C GLU A 340 -4.59 -5.20 19.06
N PHE A 341 -5.66 -5.93 19.37
CA PHE A 341 -6.47 -6.64 18.39
C PHE A 341 -7.38 -5.68 17.62
N LYS A 342 -6.78 -4.79 16.82
CA LYS A 342 -7.48 -3.71 16.11
C LYS A 342 -8.47 -4.27 15.09
N GLY A 343 -8.07 -5.33 14.37
CA GLY A 343 -8.95 -6.00 13.41
C GLY A 343 -10.16 -6.60 14.07
N TYR A 344 -9.93 -7.47 15.07
CA TYR A 344 -11.02 -8.10 15.82
C TYR A 344 -11.94 -7.07 16.50
N LYS A 345 -11.40 -6.04 17.16
CA LYS A 345 -12.21 -4.98 17.79
C LYS A 345 -13.09 -4.24 16.79
N ARG A 346 -12.60 -4.00 15.57
CA ARG A 346 -13.38 -3.32 14.53
C ARG A 346 -14.53 -4.18 14.03
N ILE A 347 -14.31 -5.49 13.88
CA ILE A 347 -15.35 -6.46 13.52
C ILE A 347 -16.35 -6.61 14.67
N LEU A 348 -15.89 -6.79 15.91
CA LEU A 348 -16.73 -6.84 17.12
C LEU A 348 -17.63 -5.61 17.24
N LYS A 349 -17.09 -4.42 16.94
CA LYS A 349 -17.86 -3.17 16.92
C LYS A 349 -18.95 -3.22 15.84
N ALA A 350 -18.62 -3.65 14.63
CA ALA A 350 -19.60 -3.79 13.54
C ALA A 350 -20.72 -4.78 13.90
N VAL A 351 -20.37 -5.91 14.52
CA VAL A 351 -21.32 -6.92 15.00
C VAL A 351 -22.29 -6.33 16.03
N LYS A 352 -21.78 -5.56 17.00
CA LYS A 352 -22.62 -4.92 18.02
C LYS A 352 -23.51 -3.80 17.47
N GLU A 353 -22.98 -2.96 16.58
CA GLU A 353 -23.71 -1.80 16.03
C GLU A 353 -24.85 -2.22 15.10
N ASN A 354 -24.73 -3.37 14.44
CA ASN A 354 -25.70 -3.88 13.46
C ASN A 354 -26.49 -5.08 13.97
N ASP A 355 -26.41 -5.40 15.28
CA ASP A 355 -27.09 -6.53 15.93
C ASP A 355 -26.91 -7.87 15.18
N LEU A 356 -25.66 -8.17 14.83
CA LEU A 356 -25.31 -9.37 14.06
C LEU A 356 -25.07 -10.59 14.98
N PRO A 357 -25.18 -11.83 14.46
CA PRO A 357 -24.91 -13.04 15.23
C PRO A 357 -23.49 -13.05 15.81
N LYS A 358 -23.37 -13.43 17.09
CA LYS A 358 -22.07 -13.45 17.80
C LYS A 358 -21.18 -14.60 17.35
N GLU A 359 -21.76 -15.66 16.80
CA GLU A 359 -21.09 -16.86 16.31
C GLU A 359 -20.03 -16.54 15.25
N ILE A 360 -20.16 -15.41 14.55
CA ILE A 360 -19.14 -14.89 13.61
C ILE A 360 -17.79 -14.71 14.30
N LEU A 361 -17.81 -14.28 15.57
CA LEU A 361 -16.61 -13.94 16.35
C LEU A 361 -15.89 -15.18 16.88
N ASP A 362 -16.56 -16.34 16.89
CA ASP A 362 -16.00 -17.60 17.36
C ASP A 362 -15.22 -18.32 16.25
N ASN A 363 -15.51 -18.03 14.98
CA ASN A 363 -14.83 -18.64 13.84
C ASN A 363 -13.59 -17.83 13.42
N VAL A 364 -12.43 -18.23 13.94
CA VAL A 364 -11.13 -17.61 13.63
C VAL A 364 -10.78 -17.67 12.14
N GLU A 365 -11.13 -18.76 11.44
CA GLU A 365 -10.86 -18.88 9.99
C GLU A 365 -11.67 -17.86 9.20
N LEU A 366 -12.96 -17.69 9.53
CA LEU A 366 -13.81 -16.66 8.94
C LEU A 366 -13.30 -15.25 9.25
N LEU A 367 -12.89 -14.98 10.49
CA LEU A 367 -12.34 -13.67 10.88
C LEU A 367 -11.06 -13.33 10.11
N ASP A 368 -10.17 -14.31 9.91
CA ASP A 368 -8.96 -14.14 9.12
C ASP A 368 -9.29 -13.88 7.65
N GLU A 369 -10.24 -14.62 7.06
CA GLU A 369 -10.68 -14.45 5.67
C GLU A 369 -11.30 -13.06 5.45
N ILE A 370 -12.19 -12.63 6.34
CA ILE A 370 -12.77 -11.28 6.32
C ILE A 370 -11.65 -10.23 6.42
N SER A 371 -10.68 -10.42 7.31
CA SER A 371 -9.56 -9.51 7.48
C SER A 371 -8.68 -9.43 6.23
N GLU A 372 -8.48 -10.55 5.53
CA GLU A 372 -7.79 -10.61 4.24
C GLU A 372 -8.56 -9.82 3.18
N ILE A 373 -9.86 -10.10 3.00
CA ILE A 373 -10.71 -9.41 2.01
C ILE A 373 -10.72 -7.91 2.23
N LEU A 374 -10.92 -7.46 3.48
CA LEU A 374 -10.94 -6.03 3.82
C LEU A 374 -9.56 -5.36 3.59
N THR A 375 -8.48 -6.12 3.73
CA THR A 375 -7.10 -5.66 3.48
C THR A 375 -6.80 -5.58 1.98
N ALA A 376 -7.11 -6.64 1.23
CA ALA A 376 -6.72 -6.84 -0.17
C ALA A 376 -7.65 -6.13 -1.16
N GLU A 377 -8.96 -6.15 -0.93
CA GLU A 377 -9.95 -5.62 -1.86
C GLU A 377 -10.45 -4.26 -1.38
N LYS A 378 -10.62 -3.33 -2.32
CA LYS A 378 -11.00 -1.92 -2.07
C LYS A 378 -12.24 -1.49 -2.89
N SER A 379 -12.73 -2.36 -3.77
CA SER A 379 -14.01 -2.22 -4.46
C SER A 379 -15.13 -2.82 -3.62
N TYR A 380 -16.15 -2.01 -3.31
CA TYR A 380 -17.30 -2.47 -2.53
C TYR A 380 -18.03 -3.66 -3.17
N LYS A 381 -18.22 -3.64 -4.51
CA LYS A 381 -18.88 -4.74 -5.22
C LYS A 381 -18.12 -6.07 -5.12
N ARG A 382 -16.78 -6.03 -5.23
CA ARG A 382 -15.97 -7.25 -5.07
C ARG A 382 -15.90 -7.69 -3.62
N ARG A 383 -15.76 -6.77 -2.66
CA ARG A 383 -15.87 -7.12 -1.23
C ARG A 383 -17.18 -7.82 -0.92
N GLU A 384 -18.29 -7.33 -1.46
CA GLU A 384 -19.61 -7.94 -1.26
C GLU A 384 -19.63 -9.37 -1.79
N HIS A 385 -19.09 -9.61 -2.98
CA HIS A 385 -18.92 -10.96 -3.53
C HIS A 385 -18.00 -11.84 -2.66
N ASP A 386 -16.79 -11.38 -2.34
CA ASP A 386 -15.76 -12.16 -1.65
C ASP A 386 -16.17 -12.47 -0.19
N ILE A 387 -16.83 -11.52 0.50
CA ILE A 387 -17.38 -11.77 1.85
C ILE A 387 -18.52 -12.77 1.78
N LYS A 388 -19.38 -12.71 0.73
CA LYS A 388 -20.44 -13.70 0.55
C LYS A 388 -19.86 -15.11 0.41
N GLU A 389 -18.84 -15.28 -0.43
CA GLU A 389 -18.14 -16.56 -0.62
C GLU A 389 -17.50 -17.06 0.69
N ALA A 390 -16.85 -16.17 1.45
CA ALA A 390 -16.29 -16.51 2.76
C ALA A 390 -17.36 -16.99 3.76
N LEU A 391 -18.52 -16.32 3.79
CA LEU A 391 -19.64 -16.71 4.65
C LEU A 391 -20.24 -18.06 4.22
N GLU A 392 -20.37 -18.33 2.92
CA GLU A 392 -20.84 -19.63 2.42
C GLU A 392 -19.89 -20.77 2.81
N LYS A 393 -18.58 -20.50 2.83
CA LYS A 393 -17.56 -21.50 3.17
C LYS A 393 -17.49 -21.80 4.67
N TYR A 394 -17.60 -20.77 5.52
CA TYR A 394 -17.26 -20.89 6.95
C TYR A 394 -18.47 -20.70 7.89
N SER A 395 -19.68 -20.50 7.38
CA SER A 395 -20.87 -20.32 8.20
C SER A 395 -22.11 -20.94 7.59
N THR A 396 -23.13 -21.15 8.43
CA THR A 396 -24.43 -21.72 8.05
C THR A 396 -25.56 -20.69 8.17
N PHE A 397 -25.24 -19.40 8.14
CA PHE A 397 -26.22 -18.32 8.23
C PHE A 397 -27.19 -18.34 7.03
N ASP A 398 -28.42 -17.89 7.24
CA ASP A 398 -29.38 -17.66 6.16
C ASP A 398 -29.00 -16.44 5.30
N GLU A 399 -29.58 -16.32 4.10
CA GLU A 399 -29.23 -15.26 3.15
C GLU A 399 -29.50 -13.85 3.69
N ARG A 400 -30.54 -13.65 4.53
CA ARG A 400 -30.82 -12.34 5.11
C ARG A 400 -29.71 -11.95 6.09
N THR A 401 -29.32 -12.88 6.95
CA THR A 401 -28.22 -12.67 7.90
C THR A 401 -26.89 -12.42 7.17
N LYS A 402 -26.57 -13.19 6.12
CA LYS A 402 -25.38 -12.94 5.29
C LYS A 402 -25.38 -11.53 4.69
N ASN A 403 -26.49 -11.08 4.12
CA ASN A 403 -26.61 -9.75 3.53
C ASN A 403 -26.42 -8.63 4.58
N ASN A 404 -26.95 -8.81 5.80
CA ASN A 404 -26.73 -7.86 6.90
C ASN A 404 -25.25 -7.78 7.28
N ILE A 405 -24.57 -8.93 7.37
CA ILE A 405 -23.13 -8.99 7.65
C ILE A 405 -22.34 -8.29 6.55
N ILE A 406 -22.62 -8.60 5.28
CA ILE A 406 -21.92 -8.00 4.14
C ILE A 406 -22.09 -6.48 4.14
N ASN A 407 -23.31 -5.98 4.37
CA ASN A 407 -23.57 -4.54 4.44
C ASN A 407 -22.82 -3.86 5.58
N ALA A 408 -22.72 -4.50 6.75
CA ALA A 408 -21.99 -3.97 7.90
C ALA A 408 -20.46 -3.95 7.69
N LEU A 409 -19.91 -4.89 6.90
CA LEU A 409 -18.46 -5.07 6.74
C LEU A 409 -17.89 -4.42 5.47
N LYS A 410 -18.63 -4.38 4.36
CA LYS A 410 -18.08 -3.96 3.05
C LYS A 410 -17.53 -2.54 3.04
N GLU A 411 -18.05 -1.67 3.90
CA GLU A 411 -17.65 -0.26 4.00
C GLU A 411 -16.41 -0.01 4.88
N ILE A 412 -15.93 -1.02 5.60
CA ILE A 412 -14.77 -0.89 6.50
C ILE A 412 -13.49 -0.70 5.69
N THR A 413 -12.74 0.38 5.93
CA THR A 413 -11.54 0.77 5.16
C THR A 413 -10.25 0.80 5.97
N GLU A 414 -10.35 0.56 7.28
CA GLU A 414 -9.27 0.65 8.25
C GLU A 414 -8.22 -0.47 8.10
N PHE A 415 -8.61 -1.61 7.51
CA PHE A 415 -7.77 -2.80 7.32
C PHE A 415 -6.65 -2.56 6.29
N LYS A 416 -5.40 -2.65 6.76
CA LYS A 416 -4.19 -2.30 5.99
C LYS A 416 -2.99 -3.16 6.40
N GLY A 417 -2.19 -3.52 5.39
CA GLY A 417 -0.87 -4.11 5.57
C GLY A 417 -0.87 -5.61 5.84
N TYR A 418 0.30 -6.20 5.65
CA TYR A 418 0.54 -7.63 5.79
C TYR A 418 1.62 -7.87 6.85
N HIS A 419 1.49 -8.96 7.59
CA HIS A 419 2.51 -9.43 8.53
C HIS A 419 3.78 -9.89 7.77
N SER A 420 4.89 -10.17 8.44
CA SER A 420 6.11 -10.70 7.80
C SER A 420 6.03 -12.21 7.49
N LEU A 421 5.13 -12.91 8.20
CA LEU A 421 4.91 -14.35 8.13
C LEU A 421 3.61 -14.69 7.39
N SER A 422 3.52 -15.90 6.85
CA SER A 422 2.28 -16.49 6.35
C SER A 422 1.45 -17.08 7.49
N LYS A 423 0.16 -17.31 7.24
CA LYS A 423 -0.74 -18.01 8.17
C LYS A 423 -0.17 -19.36 8.57
N ARG A 424 0.31 -20.13 7.58
CA ARG A 424 0.98 -21.43 7.77
C ARG A 424 2.17 -21.35 8.73
N ALA A 425 3.03 -20.35 8.57
CA ALA A 425 4.21 -20.21 9.42
C ALA A 425 3.83 -19.93 10.89
N ILE A 426 2.80 -19.10 11.09
CA ILE A 426 2.27 -18.80 12.41
C ILE A 426 1.64 -20.04 13.03
N GLN A 427 0.72 -20.70 12.31
CA GLN A 427 0.03 -21.90 12.81
C GLN A 427 0.98 -23.04 13.18
N LEU A 428 2.13 -23.15 12.51
CA LEU A 428 3.14 -24.15 12.81
C LEU A 428 3.70 -24.05 14.23
N ILE A 429 3.92 -22.83 14.73
CA ILE A 429 4.54 -22.59 16.05
C ILE A 429 3.54 -22.10 17.11
N LEU A 430 2.30 -21.81 16.70
CA LEU A 430 1.26 -21.31 17.60
C LEU A 430 1.00 -22.23 18.80
N PRO A 431 0.92 -23.58 18.64
CA PRO A 431 0.76 -24.48 19.78
C PRO A 431 1.90 -24.37 20.81
N ASP A 432 3.14 -24.20 20.35
CA ASP A 432 4.30 -24.06 21.24
C ASP A 432 4.32 -22.69 21.93
N LEU A 433 3.83 -21.64 21.28
CA LEU A 433 3.71 -20.32 21.89
C LEU A 433 2.70 -20.32 23.07
N TRP A 434 1.65 -21.15 23.00
CA TRP A 434 0.73 -21.34 24.12
C TRP A 434 1.42 -22.06 25.29
N LYS A 435 2.03 -23.21 25.00
CA LYS A 435 2.57 -24.14 26.01
C LYS A 435 3.90 -23.72 26.62
N THR A 436 4.70 -22.95 25.88
CA THR A 436 6.06 -22.59 26.26
C THR A 436 6.24 -21.08 26.34
N ASN A 437 7.36 -20.64 26.92
CA ASN A 437 7.76 -19.23 26.95
C ASN A 437 8.88 -18.93 25.94
N LYS A 438 9.05 -19.81 24.95
CA LYS A 438 10.00 -19.62 23.86
C LYS A 438 9.50 -18.54 22.91
N ASN A 439 10.44 -17.85 22.28
CA ASN A 439 10.15 -16.87 21.24
C ASN A 439 10.20 -17.52 19.84
N GLN A 440 9.69 -16.80 18.85
CA GLN A 440 9.62 -17.26 17.46
C GLN A 440 10.97 -17.70 16.88
N MET A 441 12.08 -17.05 17.25
CA MET A 441 13.39 -17.36 16.68
C MET A 441 13.89 -18.70 17.20
N GLU A 442 13.72 -18.95 18.50
CA GLU A 442 14.03 -20.25 19.12
C GLU A 442 13.21 -21.36 18.47
N LEU A 443 11.89 -21.18 18.36
CA LEU A 443 10.99 -22.19 17.77
C LEU A 443 11.30 -22.46 16.28
N PHE A 444 11.55 -21.42 15.48
CA PHE A 444 11.90 -21.60 14.08
C PHE A 444 13.28 -22.25 13.88
N SER A 445 14.24 -21.96 14.78
CA SER A 445 15.57 -22.60 14.78
C SER A 445 15.49 -24.08 15.14
N GLU A 446 14.71 -24.43 16.17
CA GLU A 446 14.44 -25.83 16.57
C GLU A 446 13.79 -26.64 15.45
N LEU A 447 12.92 -26.01 14.65
CA LEU A 447 12.29 -26.61 13.47
C LEU A 447 13.23 -26.67 12.24
N GLY A 448 14.46 -26.18 12.35
CA GLY A 448 15.45 -26.17 11.26
C GLY A 448 15.05 -25.31 10.05
N LEU A 449 14.15 -24.34 10.25
CA LEU A 449 13.62 -23.51 9.16
C LEU A 449 14.61 -22.44 8.69
N GLU A 450 15.58 -22.08 9.53
CA GLU A 450 16.67 -21.19 9.14
C GLU A 450 17.55 -21.81 8.05
N GLY A 451 17.88 -23.10 8.16
CA GLY A 451 18.69 -23.80 7.18
C GLY A 451 18.04 -23.90 5.79
N LYS A 452 16.70 -24.01 5.73
CA LYS A 452 15.96 -24.04 4.45
C LYS A 452 16.02 -22.71 3.70
N ARG A 453 16.15 -21.58 4.43
CA ARG A 453 16.26 -20.24 3.83
C ARG A 453 17.55 -20.07 3.03
N TYR A 454 18.65 -20.72 3.45
CA TYR A 454 19.96 -20.61 2.81
C TYR A 454 20.28 -21.76 1.82
N LYS A 455 19.59 -22.90 1.90
CA LYS A 455 19.81 -24.07 1.03
C LYS A 455 19.68 -23.78 -0.48
N ASN A 456 18.87 -22.80 -0.87
CA ASN A 456 18.70 -22.44 -2.29
C ASN A 456 19.84 -21.53 -2.83
N ILE A 457 20.67 -20.95 -1.95
CA ILE A 457 21.74 -20.02 -2.33
C ILE A 457 23.06 -20.78 -2.59
N SER A 458 23.25 -21.95 -1.98
CA SER A 458 24.54 -22.67 -1.91
C SER A 458 24.93 -23.53 -3.12
N ASN A 459 24.09 -23.64 -4.16
CA ASN A 459 24.33 -24.57 -5.27
C ASN A 459 25.10 -23.95 -6.47
N GLY A 460 26.10 -23.10 -6.22
CA GLY A 460 26.89 -22.51 -7.31
C GLY A 460 28.32 -22.15 -6.91
N LYS A 461 29.25 -22.19 -7.88
CA LYS A 461 30.65 -21.72 -7.70
C LYS A 461 30.73 -20.22 -7.39
N ASN A 462 29.77 -19.44 -7.91
CA ASN A 462 29.74 -17.98 -7.77
C ASN A 462 28.65 -17.54 -6.78
N ILE A 463 28.96 -16.51 -6.00
CA ILE A 463 28.02 -15.82 -5.12
C ILE A 463 26.99 -15.11 -6.02
N LYS A 464 25.70 -15.33 -5.73
CA LYS A 464 24.58 -14.69 -6.44
C LYS A 464 23.95 -13.60 -5.57
N PHE A 465 23.58 -12.49 -6.20
CA PHE A 465 22.86 -11.41 -5.52
C PHE A 465 21.37 -11.73 -5.43
N ASP A 466 20.80 -11.61 -4.24
CA ASP A 466 19.35 -11.66 -4.03
C ASP A 466 18.74 -10.26 -4.18
N ASP A 467 18.10 -10.03 -5.33
CA ASP A 467 17.42 -8.77 -5.64
C ASP A 467 16.22 -8.48 -4.72
N SER A 468 15.71 -9.47 -3.97
CA SER A 468 14.59 -9.29 -3.06
C SER A 468 15.00 -8.78 -1.67
N ALA A 469 16.27 -8.93 -1.30
CA ALA A 469 16.77 -8.59 0.03
C ALA A 469 16.98 -7.08 0.26
N ILE A 470 17.22 -6.31 -0.81
CA ILE A 470 17.51 -4.87 -0.73
C ILE A 470 16.37 -4.07 -1.38
N LEU A 471 15.94 -2.98 -0.76
CA LEU A 471 14.90 -2.10 -1.32
C LEU A 471 15.46 -0.94 -2.15
N SER A 472 16.59 -0.34 -1.71
CA SER A 472 17.20 0.81 -2.39
C SER A 472 17.85 0.39 -3.70
N THR A 473 17.52 1.08 -4.80
CA THR A 473 18.14 0.83 -6.11
C THR A 473 19.63 1.18 -6.13
N VAL A 474 20.02 2.20 -5.36
CA VAL A 474 21.42 2.60 -5.14
C VAL A 474 22.18 1.48 -4.46
N ALA A 475 21.68 1.02 -3.30
CA ALA A 475 22.30 -0.08 -2.56
C ALA A 475 22.34 -1.38 -3.38
N LYS A 476 21.28 -1.69 -4.16
CA LYS A 476 21.28 -2.85 -5.07
C LYS A 476 22.43 -2.80 -6.07
N ARG A 477 22.68 -1.65 -6.70
CA ARG A 477 23.76 -1.51 -7.68
C ARG A 477 25.11 -1.70 -7.00
N ALA A 478 25.35 -1.02 -5.89
CA ALA A 478 26.60 -1.14 -5.13
C ALA A 478 26.88 -2.58 -4.69
N HIS A 479 25.89 -3.29 -4.13
CA HIS A 479 26.06 -4.68 -3.71
C HIS A 479 26.26 -5.63 -4.88
N ARG A 480 25.60 -5.39 -6.04
CA ARG A 480 25.84 -6.19 -7.26
C ARG A 480 27.26 -6.01 -7.77
N GLU A 481 27.80 -4.79 -7.77
CA GLU A 481 29.19 -4.55 -8.18
C GLU A 481 30.17 -5.15 -7.18
N ALA A 482 29.91 -5.05 -5.87
CA ALA A 482 30.72 -5.71 -4.83
C ALA A 482 30.76 -7.24 -5.01
N ILE A 483 29.62 -7.89 -5.27
CA ILE A 483 29.57 -9.34 -5.52
C ILE A 483 30.31 -9.73 -6.80
N LYS A 484 30.28 -8.89 -7.85
CA LYS A 484 31.09 -9.12 -9.06
C LYS A 484 32.58 -9.07 -8.74
N ILE A 485 33.02 -8.11 -7.91
CA ILE A 485 34.41 -8.03 -7.44
C ILE A 485 34.77 -9.29 -6.68
N VAL A 486 33.99 -9.70 -5.68
CA VAL A 486 34.27 -10.91 -4.89
C VAL A 486 34.39 -12.14 -5.77
N ASN A 487 33.47 -12.34 -6.71
CA ASN A 487 33.54 -13.47 -7.64
C ASN A 487 34.79 -13.41 -8.52
N LYS A 488 35.20 -12.22 -8.99
CA LYS A 488 36.40 -12.08 -9.82
C LYS A 488 37.68 -12.26 -9.02
N VAL A 489 37.74 -11.73 -7.80
CA VAL A 489 38.85 -11.95 -6.86
C VAL A 489 39.02 -13.44 -6.59
N ARG A 490 37.92 -14.16 -6.32
CA ARG A 490 37.97 -15.62 -6.10
C ARG A 490 38.44 -16.40 -7.33
N GLU A 491 38.11 -15.92 -8.54
CA GLU A 491 38.56 -16.51 -9.79
C GLU A 491 40.07 -16.32 -10.03
N VAL A 492 40.62 -15.15 -9.69
CA VAL A 492 42.01 -14.78 -9.97
C VAL A 492 42.97 -15.21 -8.85
N TYR A 493 42.59 -14.99 -7.59
CA TYR A 493 43.44 -15.14 -6.41
C TYR A 493 43.14 -16.39 -5.57
N GLY A 494 42.13 -17.18 -5.98
CA GLY A 494 41.67 -18.35 -5.24
C GLY A 494 40.69 -18.01 -4.11
N GLU A 495 40.34 -19.01 -3.30
CA GLU A 495 39.47 -18.79 -2.14
C GLU A 495 40.18 -17.95 -1.06
N LEU A 496 39.37 -17.22 -0.30
CA LEU A 496 39.81 -16.27 0.72
C LEU A 496 39.49 -16.83 2.10
N ASP A 497 40.30 -16.47 3.09
CA ASP A 497 40.05 -16.84 4.49
C ASP A 497 38.89 -16.03 5.09
N SER A 498 38.92 -14.72 4.85
CA SER A 498 37.87 -13.81 5.31
C SER A 498 37.64 -12.65 4.36
N ILE A 499 36.44 -12.07 4.48
CA ILE A 499 36.03 -10.87 3.75
C ILE A 499 35.56 -9.84 4.78
N VAL A 500 36.24 -8.70 4.82
CA VAL A 500 35.90 -7.57 5.70
C VAL A 500 35.17 -6.54 4.86
N ILE A 501 34.01 -6.09 5.34
CA ILE A 501 33.13 -5.19 4.57
C ILE A 501 32.85 -3.94 5.38
N GLU A 502 33.21 -2.79 4.82
CA GLU A 502 32.73 -1.49 5.21
C GLU A 502 31.63 -1.04 4.23
N THR A 503 30.61 -0.37 4.76
CA THR A 503 29.49 0.14 3.95
C THR A 503 29.25 1.60 4.29
N ALA A 504 28.94 2.40 3.26
CA ALA A 504 28.57 3.80 3.45
C ALA A 504 27.40 3.95 4.44
N ARG A 505 27.46 4.97 5.30
CA ARG A 505 26.39 5.28 6.26
C ARG A 505 25.23 6.04 5.62
N GLU A 506 25.43 6.54 4.40
CA GLU A 506 24.52 7.38 3.62
C GLU A 506 23.75 6.53 2.61
N LYS A 507 22.48 6.88 2.34
CA LYS A 507 21.64 6.11 1.40
C LYS A 507 21.76 6.57 -0.04
N ASN A 508 22.18 7.81 -0.27
CA ASN A 508 22.38 8.45 -1.58
C ASN A 508 23.30 9.67 -1.47
N SER A 509 23.73 10.18 -2.63
CA SER A 509 24.59 11.37 -2.74
C SER A 509 23.99 12.63 -2.13
N GLU A 510 22.65 12.81 -2.21
CA GLU A 510 21.96 13.95 -1.60
C GLU A 510 22.10 13.95 -0.07
N GLU A 511 21.90 12.81 0.58
CA GLU A 511 22.06 12.65 2.04
C GLU A 511 23.54 12.81 2.43
N ALA A 512 24.47 12.29 1.62
CA ALA A 512 25.90 12.53 1.81
C ALA A 512 26.25 14.02 1.74
N GLN A 513 25.71 14.75 0.76
CA GLN A 513 25.94 16.17 0.59
C GLN A 513 25.29 17.00 1.70
N GLN A 514 24.13 16.61 2.25
CA GLN A 514 23.56 17.28 3.41
C GLN A 514 24.37 17.06 4.70
N ARG A 515 25.03 15.91 4.82
CA ARG A 515 25.72 15.49 6.05
C ARG A 515 27.19 15.94 6.08
N TYR A 516 27.83 15.99 4.92
CA TYR A 516 29.25 16.30 4.76
C TYR A 516 29.52 17.51 3.85
N GLY A 517 28.50 18.06 3.19
CA GLY A 517 28.61 19.28 2.42
C GLY A 517 28.82 20.46 3.36
N ARG A 518 30.04 20.96 3.39
CA ARG A 518 30.33 22.37 3.65
C ARG A 518 30.20 23.15 2.36
#